data_AF-A0A537ENC0-F1
#
_entry.id   AF-A0A537ENC0-F1
#
_cell.length_a   1.000
_cell.length_b   1.000
_cell.length_c   1.000
_cell.angle_alpha   90.00
_cell.angle_beta   90.00
_cell.angle_gamma   90.00
#
_symmetry.space_group_name_H-M   'P 1'
#
loop_
_entity.id
_entity.type
_entity.pdbx_description
1 polymer ?
#
loop_
_entity_poly.entity_id
_entity_poly.type
_entity_poly.pdbx_seq_one_letter_code
_entity_poly.pdbx_strand_id
1 'polypeptide(L)'
;MSVTKYFIKDVSRRLEIDEHLALELKRAGYSKVEVTKSPVGTRVVIYAAKPGMVIGRRGQSIRDLTKLLEEKFGIENPQLSVAAIEIPDQDPKVVASQVAMALQRGVHFRRSAYWAIQRVMESGALGVEITIRGKLTTERARYEKFRAGYLPRVGDPVLKSLRTAVADVQLKQGLFGINVRILPPNISFIDKPLMKPQRIPTEASTEVGPPAVAPIQSEVPAVSEAQPEKESVKVPSSRTKENDRETSYSEEHDPQHRRVKQTPLTETNLVAHELTGLRVRITRSSDPTLSELEGQVSFETKNTLSILSGSRLSIVPKASSEFAFALPGGSEVIIEGKLLQVRPEDRVKRGIGNWQ
;
A
#
# COMPACT_ATOMS: atom_id res chain seq x y z
N MET A 1 37.51 36.44 1.17
CA MET A 1 36.91 35.68 2.30
C MET A 1 37.63 34.34 2.41
N SER A 2 37.83 33.80 3.62
CA SER A 2 38.34 32.42 3.79
C SER A 2 37.33 31.42 3.22
N VAL A 3 37.82 30.31 2.66
CA VAL A 3 37.01 29.23 2.07
C VAL A 3 35.95 28.73 3.06
N THR A 4 36.33 28.53 4.32
CA THR A 4 35.41 28.09 5.37
C THR A 4 34.30 29.10 5.63
N LYS A 5 34.64 30.39 5.73
CA LYS A 5 33.66 31.48 5.91
C LYS A 5 32.68 31.58 4.74
N TYR A 6 33.17 31.33 3.52
CA TYR A 6 32.31 31.29 2.33
C TYR A 6 31.27 30.16 2.42
N PHE A 7 31.70 28.93 2.73
CA PHE A 7 30.78 27.80 2.86
C PHE A 7 29.75 27.99 3.99
N ILE A 8 30.17 28.48 5.15
CA ILE A 8 29.26 28.76 6.27
C ILE A 8 28.22 29.79 5.86
N LYS A 9 28.63 30.88 5.20
CA LYS A 9 27.71 31.91 4.71
C LYS A 9 26.75 31.36 3.66
N ASP A 10 27.21 30.47 2.79
CA ASP A 10 26.37 29.87 1.75
C ASP A 10 25.31 28.94 2.35
N VAL A 11 25.71 28.09 3.30
CA VAL A 11 24.81 27.18 4.02
C VAL A 11 23.80 27.96 4.87
N SER A 12 24.23 29.01 5.59
CA SER A 12 23.32 29.88 6.36
C SER A 12 22.22 30.44 5.46
N ARG A 13 22.59 31.01 4.31
CA ARG A 13 21.62 31.57 3.38
C ARG A 13 20.66 30.51 2.83
N ARG A 14 21.15 29.30 2.50
CA ARG A 14 20.28 28.20 2.04
C ARG A 14 19.29 27.75 3.11
N LEU A 15 19.73 27.69 4.37
CA LEU A 15 18.88 27.33 5.51
C LEU A 15 17.79 28.39 5.72
N GLU A 16 18.15 29.67 5.72
CA GLU A 16 17.20 30.77 5.89
C GLU A 16 16.11 30.75 4.79
N ILE A 17 16.48 30.42 3.55
CA ILE A 17 15.54 30.24 2.44
C ILE A 17 14.65 29.01 2.68
N ASP A 18 15.21 27.86 3.08
CA ASP A 18 14.45 26.64 3.36
C ASP A 18 13.42 26.87 4.47
N GLU A 19 13.81 27.54 5.56
CA GLU A 19 12.93 27.85 6.69
C GLU A 19 11.81 28.83 6.29
N HIS A 20 12.15 29.89 5.55
CA HIS A 20 11.15 30.87 5.11
C HIS A 20 10.12 30.22 4.17
N LEU A 21 10.58 29.44 3.19
CA LEU A 21 9.70 28.73 2.26
C LEU A 21 8.86 27.67 2.99
N ALA A 22 9.42 26.97 3.98
CA ALA A 22 8.68 26.00 4.78
C ALA A 22 7.52 26.64 5.57
N LEU A 23 7.70 27.88 6.06
CA LEU A 23 6.65 28.62 6.77
C LEU A 23 5.57 29.14 5.83
N GLU A 24 5.95 29.69 4.69
CA GLU A 24 5.01 30.29 3.72
C GLU A 24 4.21 29.22 2.96
N LEU A 25 4.87 28.12 2.56
CA LEU A 25 4.30 27.06 1.75
C LEU A 25 3.73 25.88 2.56
N LYS A 26 3.42 26.07 3.86
CA LYS A 26 2.80 25.02 4.71
C LYS A 26 1.58 24.38 4.04
N ARG A 27 0.73 25.19 3.40
CA ARG A 27 -0.51 24.74 2.73
C ARG A 27 -0.27 23.94 1.45
N ALA A 28 0.84 24.19 0.75
CA ALA A 28 1.18 23.51 -0.49
C ALA A 28 1.82 22.13 -0.25
N GLY A 29 2.26 21.85 0.98
CA GLY A 29 3.00 20.64 1.32
C GLY A 29 4.44 20.73 0.83
N TYR A 30 5.19 21.68 1.39
CA TYR A 30 6.61 21.88 1.11
C TYR A 30 7.47 20.72 1.62
N SER A 31 8.49 20.34 0.86
CA SER A 31 9.46 19.30 1.21
C SER A 31 10.88 19.86 1.32
N LYS A 32 11.46 20.25 0.18
CA LYS A 32 12.84 20.71 0.09
C LYS A 32 12.98 21.79 -0.97
N VAL A 33 14.01 22.59 -0.82
CA VAL A 33 14.49 23.54 -1.83
C VAL A 33 15.89 23.13 -2.29
N GLU A 34 16.13 23.25 -3.58
CA GLU A 34 17.44 23.08 -4.17
C GLU A 34 17.87 24.41 -4.80
N VAL A 35 18.99 24.94 -4.31
CA VAL A 35 19.54 26.23 -4.75
C VAL A 35 20.83 25.98 -5.53
N THR A 36 20.79 26.24 -6.82
CA THR A 36 21.93 26.10 -7.73
C THR A 36 22.33 27.47 -8.25
N LYS A 37 23.57 27.88 -7.99
CA LYS A 37 24.12 29.15 -8.51
C LYS A 37 24.65 28.93 -9.92
N SER A 38 24.09 29.65 -10.89
CA SER A 38 24.59 29.72 -12.27
C SER A 38 25.24 31.10 -12.49
N PRO A 39 26.19 31.26 -13.43
CA PRO A 39 26.75 32.56 -13.77
C PRO A 39 25.70 33.60 -14.21
N VAL A 40 24.57 33.14 -14.77
CA VAL A 40 23.47 34.00 -15.25
C VAL A 40 22.51 34.42 -14.12
N GLY A 41 22.44 33.63 -13.05
CA GLY A 41 21.51 33.84 -11.95
C GLY A 41 21.37 32.61 -11.05
N THR A 42 20.59 32.73 -9.98
CA THR A 42 20.39 31.62 -9.05
C THR A 42 19.12 30.85 -9.39
N ARG A 43 19.26 29.56 -9.71
CA ARG A 43 18.11 28.68 -9.93
C ARG A 43 17.66 28.09 -8.60
N VAL A 44 16.38 28.30 -8.27
CA VAL A 44 15.76 27.79 -7.04
C VAL A 44 14.66 26.82 -7.45
N VAL A 45 14.86 25.53 -7.15
CA VAL A 45 13.89 24.47 -7.43
C VAL A 45 13.17 24.11 -6.13
N ILE A 46 11.86 24.36 -6.09
CA ILE A 46 11.00 24.07 -4.94
C ILE A 46 10.29 22.74 -5.18
N TYR A 47 10.47 21.79 -4.27
CA TYR A 47 9.76 20.51 -4.30
C TYR A 47 8.55 20.57 -3.38
N ALA A 48 7.36 20.37 -3.95
CA ALA A 48 6.09 20.43 -3.22
C ALA A 48 5.14 19.31 -3.63
N ALA A 49 4.28 18.90 -2.70
CA ALA A 49 3.23 17.92 -2.97
C ALA A 49 2.15 18.48 -3.92
N LYS A 50 1.81 19.78 -3.79
CA LYS A 50 0.81 20.46 -4.62
C LYS A 50 1.44 21.64 -5.35
N PRO A 51 2.06 21.45 -6.53
CA PRO A 51 2.76 22.52 -7.25
C PRO A 51 1.82 23.67 -7.64
N GLY A 52 0.56 23.39 -7.97
CA GLY A 52 -0.42 24.43 -8.32
C GLY A 52 -0.68 25.44 -7.20
N MET A 53 -0.55 25.03 -5.93
CA MET A 53 -0.69 25.95 -4.78
C MET A 53 0.52 26.87 -4.65
N VAL A 54 1.72 26.44 -5.07
CA VAL A 54 2.95 27.25 -5.04
C VAL A 54 2.96 28.27 -6.18
N ILE A 55 2.45 27.90 -7.36
CA ILE A 55 2.32 28.83 -8.49
C ILE A 55 1.26 29.91 -8.18
N GLY A 56 0.16 29.51 -7.55
CA GLY A 56 -0.95 30.38 -7.20
C GLY A 56 -1.81 30.76 -8.41
N ARG A 57 -2.76 31.68 -8.19
CA ARG A 57 -3.68 32.13 -9.25
C ARG A 57 -2.91 32.97 -10.28
N ARG A 58 -2.94 32.57 -11.56
CA ARG A 58 -2.24 33.25 -12.67
C ARG A 58 -0.73 33.46 -12.43
N GLY A 59 -0.09 32.64 -11.61
CA GLY A 59 1.32 32.80 -11.29
C GLY A 59 1.62 33.99 -10.36
N GLN A 60 0.64 34.49 -9.62
CA GLN A 60 0.87 35.61 -8.69
C GLN A 60 1.83 35.21 -7.56
N SER A 61 1.59 34.06 -6.93
CA SER A 61 2.38 33.62 -5.78
C SER A 61 3.85 33.38 -6.13
N ILE A 62 4.15 32.82 -7.32
CA ILE A 62 5.53 32.63 -7.74
C ILE A 62 6.25 33.96 -8.00
N ARG A 63 5.55 34.98 -8.54
CA ARG A 63 6.11 36.33 -8.74
C ARG A 63 6.38 37.02 -7.41
N ASP A 64 5.48 36.87 -6.45
CA ASP A 64 5.65 37.43 -5.11
C ASP A 64 6.84 36.76 -4.38
N LEU A 65 6.97 35.44 -4.51
CA LEU A 65 8.13 34.70 -3.99
C LEU A 65 9.44 35.13 -4.66
N THR A 66 9.46 35.33 -5.98
CA THR A 66 10.65 35.82 -6.70
C THR A 66 11.08 37.18 -6.16
N LYS A 67 10.16 38.14 -6.02
CA LYS A 67 10.45 39.47 -5.45
C LYS A 67 10.94 39.38 -4.02
N LEU A 68 10.31 38.54 -3.20
CA LEU A 68 10.73 38.34 -1.81
C LEU A 68 12.16 37.79 -1.72
N LEU A 69 12.53 36.88 -2.62
CA LEU A 69 13.88 36.32 -2.70
C LEU A 69 14.93 37.35 -3.15
N GLU A 70 14.57 38.26 -4.03
CA GLU A 70 15.43 39.39 -4.43
C GLU A 70 15.62 40.37 -3.25
N GLU A 71 14.52 40.83 -2.65
CA GLU A 71 14.53 41.88 -1.63
C GLU A 71 15.12 41.43 -0.28
N LYS A 72 14.70 40.25 0.23
CA LYS A 72 15.13 39.79 1.56
C LYS A 72 16.49 39.11 1.56
N PHE A 73 16.76 38.29 0.55
CA PHE A 73 17.94 37.42 0.53
C PHE A 73 19.05 37.96 -0.36
N GLY A 74 18.79 39.03 -1.13
CA GLY A 74 19.76 39.68 -2.01
C GLY A 74 20.27 38.73 -3.09
N ILE A 75 19.39 37.86 -3.61
CA ILE A 75 19.74 36.92 -4.66
C ILE A 75 19.68 37.66 -6.00
N GLU A 76 20.78 37.62 -6.74
CA GLU A 76 20.84 38.18 -8.09
C GLU A 76 20.09 37.25 -9.07
N ASN A 77 19.09 37.81 -9.76
CA ASN A 77 18.29 37.16 -10.80
C ASN A 77 17.77 35.74 -10.42
N PRO A 78 16.91 35.61 -9.39
CA PRO A 78 16.35 34.33 -8.99
C PRO A 78 15.40 33.76 -10.04
N GLN A 79 15.73 32.57 -10.54
CA GLN A 79 14.90 31.79 -11.44
C GLN A 79 14.19 30.69 -10.64
N LEU A 80 12.91 30.89 -10.33
CA LEU A 80 12.11 29.92 -9.58
C LEU A 80 11.53 28.84 -10.50
N SER A 81 11.74 27.58 -10.12
CA SER A 81 11.11 26.42 -10.74
C SER A 81 10.40 25.60 -9.67
N VAL A 82 9.20 25.10 -9.95
CA VAL A 82 8.47 24.23 -9.03
C VAL A 82 8.43 22.82 -9.59
N ALA A 83 8.86 21.85 -8.79
CA ALA A 83 8.83 20.43 -9.11
C ALA A 83 7.85 19.70 -8.17
N ALA A 84 7.14 18.71 -8.70
CA ALA A 84 6.33 17.81 -7.90
C ALA A 84 7.22 16.74 -7.25
N ILE A 85 6.86 16.33 -6.04
CA ILE A 85 7.48 15.16 -5.38
C ILE A 85 6.88 13.89 -6.00
N GLU A 86 7.70 12.88 -6.26
CA GLU A 86 7.28 11.61 -6.86
C GLU A 86 6.17 10.93 -6.02
N ILE A 87 6.42 10.72 -4.73
CA ILE A 87 5.47 10.10 -3.80
C ILE A 87 5.37 10.96 -2.55
N PRO A 88 4.35 11.84 -2.43
CA PRO A 88 4.22 12.78 -1.31
C PRO A 88 4.01 12.07 0.03
N ASP A 89 3.42 10.87 0.01
CA ASP A 89 3.10 10.10 1.21
C ASP A 89 4.33 9.43 1.84
N GLN A 90 5.45 9.33 1.12
CA GLN A 90 6.73 8.86 1.67
C GLN A 90 7.59 10.00 2.25
N ASP A 91 7.16 11.25 2.11
CA ASP A 91 7.87 12.40 2.65
C ASP A 91 7.33 12.78 4.05
N PRO A 92 8.16 12.68 5.11
CA PRO A 92 7.70 12.97 6.46
C PRO A 92 7.29 14.43 6.67
N LYS A 93 7.87 15.42 5.96
CA LYS A 93 7.49 16.84 6.11
C LYS A 93 6.07 17.06 5.59
N VAL A 94 5.76 16.47 4.44
CA VAL A 94 4.43 16.55 3.82
C VAL A 94 3.39 15.84 4.69
N VAL A 95 3.69 14.62 5.14
CA VAL A 95 2.78 13.84 6.01
C VAL A 95 2.53 14.58 7.34
N ALA A 96 3.57 15.13 7.97
CA ALA A 96 3.43 15.89 9.20
C ALA A 96 2.55 17.14 9.00
N SER A 97 2.73 17.87 7.89
CA SER A 97 1.88 19.01 7.53
C SER A 97 0.42 18.61 7.27
N GLN A 98 0.18 17.45 6.65
CA GLN A 98 -1.18 16.95 6.43
C GLN A 98 -1.89 16.57 7.74
N VAL A 99 -1.18 15.89 8.66
CA VAL A 99 -1.70 15.59 10.00
C VAL A 99 -1.98 16.89 10.76
N ALA A 100 -1.08 17.87 10.65
CA ALA A 100 -1.26 19.19 11.24
C ALA A 100 -2.54 19.88 10.76
N MET A 101 -2.74 19.92 9.44
CA MET A 101 -3.96 20.47 8.84
C MET A 101 -5.22 19.68 9.23
N ALA A 102 -5.13 18.37 9.45
CA ALA A 102 -6.26 17.56 9.94
C ALA A 102 -6.64 17.91 11.38
N LEU A 103 -5.64 18.08 12.26
CA LEU A 103 -5.87 18.52 13.64
C LEU A 103 -6.46 19.94 13.68
N GLN A 104 -5.96 20.86 12.86
CA GLN A 104 -6.52 22.23 12.76
C GLN A 104 -7.98 22.25 12.32
N ARG A 105 -8.37 21.31 11.44
CA ARG A 105 -9.76 21.13 11.02
C ARG A 105 -10.65 20.47 12.08
N GLY A 106 -10.09 20.08 13.22
CA GLY A 106 -10.84 19.45 14.32
C GLY A 106 -11.01 17.94 14.20
N VAL A 107 -10.25 17.27 13.32
CA VAL A 107 -10.25 15.80 13.28
C VAL A 107 -9.55 15.26 14.52
N HIS A 108 -10.19 14.29 15.20
CA HIS A 108 -9.64 13.67 16.41
C HIS A 108 -8.25 13.05 16.16
N PHE A 109 -7.31 13.25 17.09
CA PHE A 109 -5.90 12.95 16.86
C PHE A 109 -5.61 11.48 16.52
N ARG A 110 -6.33 10.52 17.14
CA ARG A 110 -6.19 9.09 16.80
C ARG A 110 -6.61 8.81 15.36
N ARG A 111 -7.73 9.38 14.92
CA ARG A 111 -8.24 9.20 13.55
C ARG A 111 -7.26 9.77 12.53
N SER A 112 -6.77 10.99 12.77
CA SER A 112 -5.75 11.63 11.91
C SER A 112 -4.47 10.79 11.83
N ALA A 113 -4.01 10.22 12.94
CA ALA A 113 -2.81 9.39 12.98
C ALA A 113 -2.99 8.06 12.22
N TYR A 114 -4.07 7.32 12.47
CA TYR A 114 -4.32 6.04 11.78
C TYR A 114 -4.51 6.22 10.28
N TRP A 115 -5.22 7.28 9.85
CA TRP A 115 -5.36 7.60 8.43
C TRP A 115 -4.02 7.93 7.77
N ALA A 116 -3.16 8.68 8.46
CA ALA A 116 -1.82 8.99 7.94
C ALA A 116 -0.96 7.73 7.85
N ILE A 117 -0.98 6.86 8.87
CA ILE A 117 -0.26 5.59 8.86
C ILE A 117 -0.71 4.70 7.70
N GLN A 118 -2.01 4.54 7.53
CA GLN A 118 -2.56 3.72 6.46
C GLN A 118 -2.08 4.20 5.09
N ARG A 119 -2.17 5.51 4.83
CA ARG A 119 -1.70 6.10 3.56
C ARG A 119 -0.20 5.88 3.32
N VAL A 120 0.62 6.04 4.36
CA VAL A 120 2.07 5.85 4.26
C VAL A 120 2.40 4.37 3.97
N MET A 121 1.71 3.43 4.64
CA MET A 121 1.89 2.00 4.39
C MET A 121 1.40 1.58 2.99
N GLU A 122 0.27 2.12 2.53
CA GLU A 122 -0.27 1.91 1.17
C GLU A 122 0.70 2.42 0.09
N SER A 123 1.46 3.49 0.38
CA SER A 123 2.52 3.98 -0.51
C SER A 123 3.76 3.08 -0.58
N GLY A 124 3.75 1.93 0.10
CA GLY A 124 4.83 0.93 0.08
C GLY A 124 5.97 1.22 1.07
N ALA A 125 5.77 2.06 2.09
CA ALA A 125 6.77 2.24 3.13
C ALA A 125 6.96 0.95 3.96
N LEU A 126 8.21 0.63 4.34
CA LEU A 126 8.50 -0.54 5.19
C LEU A 126 7.98 -0.35 6.63
N GLY A 127 7.93 0.90 7.09
CA GLY A 127 7.35 1.23 8.38
C GLY A 127 7.26 2.73 8.63
N VAL A 128 6.41 3.07 9.58
CA VAL A 128 6.07 4.44 9.95
C VAL A 128 5.83 4.54 11.46
N GLU A 129 6.32 5.60 12.08
CA GLU A 129 6.01 5.98 13.46
C GLU A 129 5.59 7.46 13.48
N ILE A 130 4.37 7.72 13.93
CA ILE A 130 3.82 9.07 14.13
C ILE A 130 3.63 9.27 15.63
N THR A 131 4.27 10.28 16.20
CA THR A 131 4.11 10.67 17.60
C THR A 131 3.43 12.02 17.67
N ILE A 132 2.28 12.10 18.33
CA ILE A 132 1.58 13.35 18.58
C ILE A 132 1.74 13.70 20.06
N ARG A 133 2.21 14.92 20.35
CA ARG A 133 2.49 15.45 21.69
C ARG A 133 1.66 16.69 21.93
N GLY A 134 1.08 16.81 23.13
CA GLY A 134 0.32 18.00 23.53
C GLY A 134 -0.79 17.69 24.53
N LYS A 135 -1.75 18.60 24.68
CA LYS A 135 -2.93 18.43 25.54
C LYS A 135 -4.01 17.61 24.81
N LEU A 136 -3.78 16.31 24.64
CA LEU A 136 -4.60 15.45 23.77
C LEU A 136 -6.06 15.30 24.25
N THR A 137 -6.26 14.77 25.45
CA THR A 137 -7.60 14.47 26.01
C THR A 137 -7.86 15.25 27.30
N THR A 138 -6.82 15.49 28.09
CA THR A 138 -6.89 16.16 29.39
C THR A 138 -5.98 17.39 29.37
N GLU A 139 -6.14 18.29 30.33
CA GLU A 139 -5.31 19.50 30.45
C GLU A 139 -3.81 19.22 30.60
N ARG A 140 -3.44 18.07 31.18
CA ARG A 140 -2.05 17.62 31.28
C ARG A 140 -1.54 17.12 29.94
N ALA A 141 -0.38 17.64 29.53
CA ALA A 141 0.29 17.20 28.31
C ALA A 141 0.64 15.71 28.35
N ARG A 142 0.33 15.00 27.26
CA ARG A 142 0.66 13.59 27.02
C ARG A 142 1.21 13.43 25.62
N TYR A 143 1.78 12.27 25.34
CA TYR A 143 2.14 11.88 23.99
C TYR A 143 1.58 10.49 23.69
N GLU A 144 1.13 10.29 22.45
CA GLU A 144 0.69 8.99 21.95
C GLU A 144 1.52 8.65 20.71
N LYS A 145 1.99 7.41 20.64
CA LYS A 145 2.81 6.90 19.53
C LYS A 145 1.96 5.92 18.74
N PHE A 146 1.88 6.15 17.44
CA PHE A 146 1.20 5.27 16.50
C PHE A 146 2.27 4.71 15.55
N ARG A 147 2.37 3.38 15.43
CA ARG A 147 3.43 2.74 14.65
C ARG A 147 2.86 1.58 13.83
N ALA A 148 3.34 1.42 12.60
CA ALA A 148 3.08 0.26 11.75
C ALA A 148 4.36 -0.14 11.00
N GLY A 149 4.44 -1.41 10.63
CA GLY A 149 5.59 -1.96 9.91
C GLY A 149 6.88 -2.05 10.73
N TYR A 150 8.00 -2.07 10.02
CA TYR A 150 9.34 -2.20 10.57
C TYR A 150 10.06 -0.84 10.67
N LEU A 151 10.63 -0.54 11.83
CA LEU A 151 11.36 0.70 12.06
C LEU A 151 12.62 0.46 12.90
N PRO A 152 13.83 0.69 12.36
CA PRO A 152 15.05 0.61 13.15
C PRO A 152 15.10 1.76 14.17
N ARG A 153 15.60 1.48 15.38
CA ARG A 153 15.70 2.46 16.47
C ARG A 153 17.12 2.94 16.75
N VAL A 154 18.13 2.14 16.44
CA VAL A 154 19.54 2.40 16.79
C VAL A 154 20.46 2.16 15.61
N GLY A 155 21.67 2.71 15.68
CA GLY A 155 22.75 2.50 14.72
C GLY A 155 22.68 3.36 13.45
N ASP A 156 23.68 3.18 12.59
CA ASP A 156 23.84 3.89 11.31
C ASP A 156 22.64 3.81 10.36
N PRO A 157 21.89 2.68 10.27
CA PRO A 157 20.72 2.61 9.39
C PRO A 157 19.67 3.68 9.68
N VAL A 158 19.57 4.14 10.93
CA VAL A 158 18.65 5.21 11.33
C VAL A 158 19.08 6.54 10.73
N LEU A 159 20.37 6.88 10.80
CA LEU A 159 20.86 8.16 10.31
C LEU A 159 20.80 8.26 8.78
N LYS A 160 21.07 7.15 8.08
CA LYS A 160 21.14 7.15 6.61
C LYS A 160 19.80 6.90 5.93
N SER A 161 18.97 6.03 6.51
CA SER A 161 17.80 5.48 5.80
C SER A 161 16.48 6.04 6.33
N LEU A 162 16.44 6.49 7.59
CA LEU A 162 15.20 6.96 8.17
C LEU A 162 14.97 8.44 7.85
N ARG A 163 13.81 8.74 7.24
CA ARG A 163 13.39 10.12 7.02
C ARG A 163 12.55 10.57 8.22
N THR A 164 12.92 11.69 8.84
CA THR A 164 12.24 12.22 10.01
C THR A 164 11.86 13.68 9.79
N ALA A 165 10.67 14.08 10.25
CA ALA A 165 10.26 15.47 10.28
C ALA A 165 9.46 15.78 11.56
N VAL A 166 9.51 17.04 11.97
CA VAL A 166 8.70 17.58 13.07
C VAL A 166 7.87 18.72 12.52
N ALA A 167 6.59 18.74 12.86
CA ALA A 167 5.68 19.85 12.57
C ALA A 167 4.96 20.28 13.85
N ASP A 168 4.70 21.56 13.94
CA ASP A 168 4.00 22.21 15.03
C ASP A 168 2.60 22.66 14.59
N VAL A 169 1.66 22.64 15.54
CA VAL A 169 0.27 23.00 15.27
C VAL A 169 -0.29 23.80 16.43
N GLN A 170 -0.73 25.02 16.16
CA GLN A 170 -1.49 25.80 17.11
C GLN A 170 -2.97 25.38 17.05
N LEU A 171 -3.48 24.87 18.17
CA LEU A 171 -4.92 24.63 18.40
C LEU A 171 -5.42 25.57 19.51
N LYS A 172 -6.74 25.62 19.72
CA LYS A 172 -7.34 26.43 20.80
C LYS A 172 -6.79 26.09 22.19
N GLN A 173 -6.44 24.83 22.43
CA GLN A 173 -5.91 24.35 23.70
C GLN A 173 -4.40 24.63 23.89
N GLY A 174 -3.70 25.07 22.85
CA GLY A 174 -2.26 25.33 22.85
C GLY A 174 -1.53 24.72 21.65
N LEU A 175 -0.21 24.63 21.77
CA LEU A 175 0.68 24.08 20.75
C LEU A 175 0.77 22.55 20.85
N PHE A 176 0.68 21.87 19.71
CA PHE A 176 0.86 20.43 19.58
C PHE A 176 2.07 20.16 18.68
N GLY A 177 2.84 19.13 19.03
CA GLY A 177 3.98 18.68 18.25
C GLY A 177 3.70 17.34 17.59
N ILE A 178 3.95 17.25 16.28
CA ILE A 178 3.83 16.03 15.49
C ILE A 178 5.22 15.64 15.03
N ASN A 179 5.66 14.44 15.39
CA ASN A 179 6.92 13.86 14.90
C ASN A 179 6.57 12.67 14.01
N VAL A 180 7.08 12.67 12.78
CA VAL A 180 6.85 11.62 11.79
C VAL A 180 8.18 11.01 11.39
N ARG A 181 8.26 9.68 11.45
CA ARG A 181 9.43 8.89 11.06
C ARG A 181 8.98 7.85 10.04
N ILE A 182 9.57 7.86 8.85
CA ILE A 182 9.21 6.97 7.74
C ILE A 182 10.45 6.22 7.26
N LEU A 183 10.31 4.91 7.11
CA LEU A 183 11.30 4.04 6.48
C LEU A 183 10.87 3.74 5.03
N PRO A 184 11.58 4.25 4.01
CA PRO A 184 11.24 4.01 2.61
C PRO A 184 11.46 2.53 2.19
N PRO A 185 10.84 2.09 1.08
CA PRO A 185 10.93 0.70 0.59
C PRO A 185 12.33 0.23 0.19
N ASN A 186 13.09 1.08 -0.48
CA ASN A 186 14.30 0.68 -1.22
C ASN A 186 15.57 0.74 -0.35
N ILE A 187 15.56 0.12 0.83
CA ILE A 187 16.71 0.12 1.74
C ILE A 187 17.34 -1.28 1.81
N SER A 188 18.63 -1.36 1.49
CA SER A 188 19.44 -2.55 1.78
C SER A 188 19.80 -2.58 3.25
N PHE A 189 19.34 -3.61 3.97
CA PHE A 189 19.83 -3.87 5.31
C PHE A 189 21.16 -4.63 5.22
N ILE A 190 22.11 -4.25 6.07
CA ILE A 190 23.41 -4.94 6.19
C ILE A 190 23.16 -6.42 6.55
N ASP A 191 22.16 -6.68 7.39
CA ASP A 191 21.81 -8.01 7.89
C ASP A 191 21.04 -8.88 6.87
N LYS A 192 20.53 -8.29 5.78
CA LYS A 192 19.74 -9.00 4.76
C LYS A 192 20.37 -8.86 3.38
N PRO A 193 21.47 -9.59 3.11
CA PRO A 193 22.07 -9.59 1.79
C PRO A 193 21.11 -10.17 0.76
N LEU A 194 21.02 -9.53 -0.41
CA LEU A 194 20.27 -10.05 -1.54
C LEU A 194 21.06 -11.21 -2.16
N MET A 195 20.63 -12.44 -1.87
CA MET A 195 21.21 -13.63 -2.50
C MET A 195 20.71 -13.70 -3.95
N LYS A 196 21.62 -13.64 -4.92
CA LYS A 196 21.26 -13.84 -6.33
C LYS A 196 20.76 -15.28 -6.48
N PRO A 197 19.57 -15.52 -7.07
CA PRO A 197 19.12 -16.88 -7.31
C PRO A 197 20.16 -17.57 -8.19
N GLN A 198 20.65 -18.73 -7.75
CA GLN A 198 21.47 -19.57 -8.60
C GLN A 198 20.61 -19.96 -9.81
N ARG A 199 21.10 -19.68 -11.02
CA ARG A 199 20.52 -20.27 -12.23
C ARG A 199 20.74 -21.77 -12.10
N ILE A 200 19.72 -22.49 -11.65
CA ILE A 200 19.66 -23.92 -11.85
C ILE A 200 19.71 -24.07 -13.37
N PRO A 201 20.68 -24.82 -13.94
CA PRO A 201 20.63 -25.15 -15.35
C PRO A 201 19.30 -25.87 -15.54
N THR A 202 18.35 -25.25 -16.24
CA THR A 202 17.22 -25.97 -16.78
C THR A 202 17.84 -27.07 -17.62
N GLU A 203 17.77 -28.31 -17.14
CA GLU A 203 18.17 -29.47 -17.90
C GLU A 203 17.56 -29.33 -19.28
N ALA A 204 18.42 -29.49 -20.29
CA ALA A 204 18.07 -29.40 -21.68
C ALA A 204 16.76 -30.17 -21.96
N SER A 205 15.66 -29.44 -22.08
CA SER A 205 14.53 -29.88 -22.87
C SER A 205 15.12 -30.16 -24.25
N THR A 206 15.24 -31.45 -24.53
CA THR A 206 15.71 -31.99 -25.79
C THR A 206 14.73 -31.51 -26.84
N GLU A 207 15.03 -30.39 -27.49
CA GLU A 207 14.35 -29.99 -28.71
C GLU A 207 14.73 -31.03 -29.75
N VAL A 208 13.82 -31.97 -29.98
CA VAL A 208 13.81 -32.79 -31.19
C VAL A 208 13.49 -31.82 -32.34
N GLY A 209 14.53 -31.24 -32.92
CA GLY A 209 14.43 -30.50 -34.18
C GLY A 209 14.08 -31.47 -35.32
N PRO A 210 13.14 -31.13 -36.22
CA PRO A 210 12.91 -31.91 -37.43
C PRO A 210 14.14 -31.84 -38.37
N PRO A 211 14.41 -32.91 -39.13
CA PRO A 211 15.68 -33.11 -39.81
C PRO A 211 15.89 -32.16 -40.99
N ALA A 212 17.17 -31.88 -41.21
CA ALA A 212 17.73 -31.00 -42.23
C ALA A 212 17.30 -31.35 -43.67
N VAL A 213 16.88 -30.33 -44.42
CA VAL A 213 16.92 -30.32 -45.88
C VAL A 213 18.07 -29.41 -46.30
N ALA A 214 19.03 -29.99 -47.02
CA ALA A 214 20.26 -29.34 -47.49
C ALA A 214 19.97 -28.24 -48.53
N PRO A 215 20.74 -27.13 -48.54
CA PRO A 215 20.78 -26.22 -49.68
C PRO A 215 21.90 -26.60 -50.66
N ILE A 216 21.54 -26.67 -51.94
CA ILE A 216 22.45 -26.72 -53.09
C ILE A 216 23.06 -25.32 -53.30
N GLN A 217 24.36 -25.29 -53.57
CA GLN A 217 25.19 -24.10 -53.84
C GLN A 217 24.93 -23.53 -55.25
N SER A 218 25.00 -22.20 -55.41
CA SER A 218 25.76 -21.56 -56.50
C SER A 218 25.86 -20.04 -56.34
N GLU A 219 27.11 -19.60 -56.12
CA GLU A 219 27.80 -18.44 -56.71
C GLU A 219 27.44 -16.96 -56.37
N VAL A 220 28.50 -16.26 -55.95
CA VAL A 220 28.80 -14.81 -55.81
C VAL A 220 28.89 -14.19 -57.24
N PRO A 221 28.99 -12.85 -57.51
CA PRO A 221 29.27 -11.74 -56.58
C PRO A 221 28.66 -10.32 -56.85
N ALA A 222 28.73 -9.50 -55.79
CA ALA A 222 29.19 -8.10 -55.70
C ALA A 222 28.51 -6.87 -56.40
N VAL A 223 28.55 -5.79 -55.61
CA VAL A 223 28.57 -4.33 -55.89
C VAL A 223 27.25 -3.60 -56.17
N SER A 224 26.92 -2.63 -55.30
CA SER A 224 26.77 -1.19 -55.58
C SER A 224 25.57 -0.52 -54.90
N GLU A 225 25.90 0.37 -53.94
CA GLU A 225 25.42 1.74 -53.77
C GLU A 225 23.94 2.08 -53.45
N ALA A 226 23.86 3.13 -52.60
CA ALA A 226 22.83 4.17 -52.49
C ALA A 226 21.56 3.92 -51.65
N GLN A 227 21.58 4.51 -50.44
CA GLN A 227 20.44 5.26 -49.88
C GLN A 227 20.11 6.47 -50.80
N PRO A 228 18.92 7.14 -50.76
CA PRO A 228 18.16 7.43 -49.54
C PRO A 228 16.62 7.56 -49.63
N GLU A 229 16.04 7.64 -48.43
CA GLU A 229 14.87 8.44 -48.00
C GLU A 229 13.56 8.46 -48.82
N LYS A 230 12.45 8.15 -48.14
CA LYS A 230 11.37 9.12 -47.91
C LYS A 230 10.40 8.70 -46.80
N GLU A 231 10.34 9.57 -45.80
CA GLU A 231 9.16 9.96 -45.02
C GLU A 231 7.80 9.55 -45.59
N SER A 232 6.93 9.02 -44.72
CA SER A 232 5.66 9.71 -44.42
C SER A 232 4.96 9.13 -43.19
N VAL A 233 4.63 10.05 -42.30
CA VAL A 233 3.77 9.92 -41.12
C VAL A 233 2.30 9.97 -41.57
N LYS A 234 1.43 9.08 -41.06
CA LYS A 234 0.08 9.45 -40.55
C LYS A 234 -0.66 8.30 -39.86
N VAL A 235 -0.94 8.55 -38.58
CA VAL A 235 -1.92 7.93 -37.66
C VAL A 235 -3.24 8.75 -37.81
N PRO A 236 -4.38 8.47 -37.13
CA PRO A 236 -5.23 7.27 -36.94
C PRO A 236 -6.71 7.51 -37.38
N SER A 237 -7.56 6.47 -37.35
CA SER A 237 -9.04 6.53 -37.17
C SER A 237 -9.54 5.07 -37.22
N SER A 238 -10.48 4.53 -36.44
CA SER A 238 -11.52 5.07 -35.56
C SER A 238 -12.03 3.95 -34.65
N ARG A 239 -12.58 4.37 -33.50
CA ARG A 239 -13.34 3.59 -32.53
C ARG A 239 -14.56 2.87 -33.14
N THR A 240 -14.84 1.68 -32.63
CA THR A 240 -16.21 1.28 -32.31
C THR A 240 -16.19 0.59 -30.94
N LYS A 241 -17.11 0.99 -30.08
CA LYS A 241 -17.32 0.51 -28.72
C LYS A 241 -18.41 -0.56 -28.76
N GLU A 242 -18.21 -1.67 -28.06
CA GLU A 242 -19.19 -2.35 -27.18
C GLU A 242 -18.45 -3.54 -26.53
N ASN A 243 -18.14 -3.46 -25.24
CA ASN A 243 -18.93 -3.86 -24.07
C ASN A 243 -19.03 -5.39 -23.91
N ASP A 244 -18.06 -5.96 -23.19
CA ASP A 244 -18.28 -7.07 -22.26
C ASP A 244 -17.29 -6.92 -21.10
N ARG A 245 -17.83 -6.61 -19.92
CA ARG A 245 -17.08 -6.51 -18.66
C ARG A 245 -17.19 -7.87 -17.95
N GLU A 246 -16.26 -8.76 -18.24
CA GLU A 246 -15.92 -9.83 -17.32
C GLU A 246 -14.98 -9.26 -16.24
N THR A 247 -15.52 -9.07 -15.04
CA THR A 247 -14.72 -8.80 -13.85
C THR A 247 -14.03 -10.09 -13.42
N SER A 248 -12.82 -10.31 -13.92
CA SER A 248 -11.86 -11.24 -13.32
C SER A 248 -11.42 -10.66 -11.97
N TYR A 249 -11.93 -11.21 -10.87
CA TYR A 249 -11.32 -11.03 -9.56
C TYR A 249 -9.98 -11.77 -9.55
N SER A 250 -8.89 -11.03 -9.68
CA SER A 250 -7.56 -11.52 -9.35
C SER A 250 -7.44 -11.59 -7.83
N GLU A 251 -7.59 -12.79 -7.27
CA GLU A 251 -7.26 -13.09 -5.88
C GLU A 251 -5.75 -12.90 -5.66
N GLU A 252 -5.37 -11.75 -5.12
CA GLU A 252 -4.05 -11.54 -4.55
C GLU A 252 -3.89 -12.44 -3.32
N HIS A 253 -2.92 -13.36 -3.41
CA HIS A 253 -2.50 -14.26 -2.35
C HIS A 253 -2.08 -13.50 -1.09
N ASP A 254 -2.83 -13.67 0.00
CA ASP A 254 -2.41 -13.35 1.37
C ASP A 254 -1.47 -14.46 1.89
N PRO A 255 -0.20 -14.18 2.25
CA PRO A 255 0.80 -15.22 2.54
C PRO A 255 0.69 -15.84 3.96
N GLN A 256 -0.49 -15.81 4.59
CA GLN A 256 -0.72 -16.41 5.90
C GLN A 256 -1.78 -17.51 5.92
N HIS A 257 -1.72 -18.46 4.96
CA HIS A 257 -2.30 -19.79 5.16
C HIS A 257 -1.19 -20.79 5.47
N ARG A 258 -0.87 -20.91 6.76
CA ARG A 258 -0.14 -22.06 7.31
C ARG A 258 -1.00 -23.28 6.99
N ARG A 259 -0.62 -24.08 5.98
CA ARG A 259 -1.30 -25.34 5.62
C ARG A 259 -1.54 -26.15 6.89
N VAL A 260 -2.78 -26.12 7.39
CA VAL A 260 -3.22 -26.96 8.51
C VAL A 260 -3.15 -28.37 7.97
N LYS A 261 -2.36 -29.23 8.60
CA LYS A 261 -2.32 -30.67 8.29
C LYS A 261 -3.77 -31.17 8.34
N GLN A 262 -4.32 -31.63 7.21
CA GLN A 262 -5.67 -32.17 7.14
C GLN A 262 -5.71 -33.46 7.98
N THR A 263 -6.17 -33.32 9.22
CA THR A 263 -6.53 -34.46 10.07
C THR A 263 -7.71 -35.18 9.40
N PRO A 264 -7.73 -36.52 9.31
CA PRO A 264 -8.85 -37.23 8.69
C PRO A 264 -10.17 -36.89 9.39
N LEU A 265 -11.23 -36.72 8.59
CA LEU A 265 -12.60 -36.49 9.04
C LEU A 265 -13.11 -37.74 9.78
N THR A 266 -13.36 -37.62 11.09
CA THR A 266 -13.98 -38.63 11.94
C THR A 266 -15.25 -38.09 12.57
N GLU A 267 -16.14 -38.97 13.03
CA GLU A 267 -17.43 -38.61 13.65
C GLU A 267 -17.27 -37.63 14.82
N THR A 268 -16.20 -37.79 15.60
CA THR A 268 -15.86 -36.93 16.74
C THR A 268 -15.22 -35.59 16.36
N ASN A 269 -14.66 -35.47 15.15
CA ASN A 269 -13.91 -34.27 14.71
C ASN A 269 -14.73 -33.35 13.79
N LEU A 270 -15.91 -33.79 13.36
CA LEU A 270 -16.77 -33.04 12.43
C LEU A 270 -17.17 -31.65 12.97
N VAL A 271 -17.41 -31.55 14.27
CA VAL A 271 -17.75 -30.27 14.94
C VAL A 271 -16.60 -29.27 14.87
N ALA A 272 -15.34 -29.71 14.80
CA ALA A 272 -14.16 -28.83 14.73
C ALA A 272 -13.59 -28.68 13.30
N HIS A 273 -14.29 -29.18 12.27
CA HIS A 273 -13.81 -29.18 10.89
C HIS A 273 -14.61 -28.27 9.95
N GLU A 274 -14.03 -27.92 8.81
CA GLU A 274 -14.72 -27.17 7.76
C GLU A 274 -15.88 -28.01 7.19
N LEU A 275 -17.08 -27.44 7.19
CA LEU A 275 -18.29 -28.13 6.72
C LEU A 275 -18.60 -27.83 5.25
N THR A 276 -17.93 -26.85 4.65
CA THR A 276 -18.07 -26.49 3.23
C THR A 276 -17.68 -27.66 2.33
N GLY A 277 -18.53 -28.00 1.37
CA GLY A 277 -18.34 -29.11 0.45
C GLY A 277 -18.91 -30.46 0.92
N LEU A 278 -19.25 -30.61 2.21
CA LEU A 278 -19.90 -31.83 2.70
C LEU A 278 -21.36 -31.91 2.24
N ARG A 279 -21.82 -33.14 1.97
CA ARG A 279 -23.25 -33.41 1.75
C ARG A 279 -23.97 -33.39 3.08
N VAL A 280 -25.08 -32.67 3.13
CA VAL A 280 -25.89 -32.48 4.33
C VAL A 280 -27.37 -32.71 3.99
N ARG A 281 -28.07 -33.34 4.93
CA ARG A 281 -29.50 -33.54 4.95
C ARG A 281 -30.07 -32.92 6.22
N ILE A 282 -31.17 -32.19 6.12
CA ILE A 282 -31.80 -31.57 7.30
C ILE A 282 -32.82 -32.54 7.88
N THR A 283 -32.50 -33.10 9.05
CA THR A 283 -33.41 -34.02 9.76
C THR A 283 -34.58 -33.27 10.37
N ARG A 284 -34.32 -32.08 10.91
CA ARG A 284 -35.32 -31.26 11.59
C ARG A 284 -35.00 -29.78 11.43
N SER A 285 -36.00 -28.95 11.18
CA SER A 285 -35.88 -27.49 11.23
C SER A 285 -37.14 -26.90 11.86
N SER A 286 -37.04 -25.69 12.42
CA SER A 286 -38.24 -24.92 12.83
C SER A 286 -39.15 -24.58 11.66
N ASP A 287 -38.60 -24.46 10.45
CA ASP A 287 -39.38 -24.22 9.23
C ASP A 287 -39.69 -25.54 8.53
N PRO A 288 -40.97 -25.96 8.41
CA PRO A 288 -41.36 -27.22 7.77
C PRO A 288 -41.03 -27.30 6.27
N THR A 289 -40.66 -26.19 5.64
CA THR A 289 -40.24 -26.15 4.23
C THR A 289 -38.77 -26.48 4.03
N LEU A 290 -37.99 -26.47 5.12
CA LEU A 290 -36.55 -26.75 5.11
C LEU A 290 -36.22 -28.13 5.68
N SER A 291 -37.19 -28.80 6.34
CA SER A 291 -37.06 -30.20 6.74
C SER A 291 -36.96 -31.10 5.50
N GLU A 292 -36.07 -32.09 5.56
CA GLU A 292 -35.79 -33.06 4.48
C GLU A 292 -35.06 -32.50 3.25
N LEU A 293 -34.55 -31.26 3.32
CA LEU A 293 -33.72 -30.73 2.24
C LEU A 293 -32.33 -31.37 2.26
N GLU A 294 -31.95 -31.96 1.12
CA GLU A 294 -30.65 -32.55 0.86
C GLU A 294 -29.84 -31.71 -0.12
N GLY A 295 -28.55 -31.52 0.15
CA GLY A 295 -27.66 -30.77 -0.73
C GLY A 295 -26.22 -30.73 -0.24
N GLN A 296 -25.42 -29.86 -0.87
CA GLN A 296 -24.04 -29.61 -0.44
C GLN A 296 -23.95 -28.27 0.30
N VAL A 297 -23.13 -28.22 1.36
CA VAL A 297 -22.86 -26.96 2.05
C VAL A 297 -21.99 -26.09 1.16
N SER A 298 -22.55 -24.99 0.66
CA SER A 298 -21.82 -24.02 -0.15
C SER A 298 -21.09 -23.00 0.71
N PHE A 299 -21.77 -22.46 1.73
CA PHE A 299 -21.21 -21.42 2.59
C PHE A 299 -21.69 -21.54 4.03
N GLU A 300 -20.81 -21.20 4.98
CA GLU A 300 -21.08 -21.25 6.41
C GLU A 300 -20.85 -19.87 7.04
N THR A 301 -21.84 -19.37 7.78
CA THR A 301 -21.67 -18.19 8.64
C THR A 301 -21.74 -18.60 10.12
N LYS A 302 -21.63 -17.62 11.03
CA LYS A 302 -21.82 -17.84 12.46
C LYS A 302 -23.18 -18.48 12.78
N ASN A 303 -24.24 -18.05 12.10
CA ASN A 303 -25.62 -18.37 12.50
C ASN A 303 -26.39 -19.22 11.45
N THR A 304 -25.92 -19.27 10.21
CA THR A 304 -26.64 -19.93 9.10
C THR A 304 -25.71 -20.83 8.27
N LEU A 305 -26.31 -21.84 7.64
CA LEU A 305 -25.70 -22.67 6.61
C LEU A 305 -26.43 -22.46 5.28
N SER A 306 -25.67 -22.24 4.21
CA SER A 306 -26.22 -22.13 2.86
C SER A 306 -26.05 -23.47 2.16
N ILE A 307 -27.15 -24.13 1.85
CA ILE A 307 -27.19 -25.48 1.27
C ILE A 307 -27.62 -25.35 -0.18
N LEU A 308 -26.80 -25.90 -1.07
CA LEU A 308 -27.05 -25.97 -2.51
C LEU A 308 -27.70 -27.32 -2.84
N SER A 309 -28.97 -27.28 -3.25
CA SER A 309 -29.71 -28.45 -3.74
C SER A 309 -30.00 -28.24 -5.22
N GLY A 310 -29.20 -28.88 -6.09
CA GLY A 310 -29.22 -28.63 -7.53
C GLY A 310 -28.85 -27.18 -7.86
N SER A 311 -29.80 -26.41 -8.39
CA SER A 311 -29.66 -24.98 -8.72
C SER A 311 -30.20 -24.02 -7.65
N ARG A 312 -30.81 -24.54 -6.57
CA ARG A 312 -31.43 -23.73 -5.53
C ARG A 312 -30.52 -23.62 -4.32
N LEU A 313 -30.21 -22.39 -3.92
CA LEU A 313 -29.50 -22.08 -2.69
C LEU A 313 -30.51 -21.78 -1.57
N SER A 314 -30.51 -22.59 -0.52
CA SER A 314 -31.38 -22.42 0.65
C SER A 314 -30.56 -22.03 1.87
N ILE A 315 -30.95 -20.96 2.55
CA ILE A 315 -30.28 -20.49 3.76
C ILE A 315 -31.02 -21.04 4.97
N VAL A 316 -30.31 -21.79 5.81
CA VAL A 316 -30.89 -22.53 6.93
C VAL A 316 -30.28 -22.06 8.26
N PRO A 317 -31.10 -21.64 9.24
CA PRO A 317 -30.61 -21.22 10.55
C PRO A 317 -30.09 -22.40 11.36
N LYS A 318 -28.90 -22.26 11.93
CA LYS A 318 -28.26 -23.30 12.75
C LYS A 318 -28.93 -23.46 14.11
N ALA A 319 -29.48 -22.39 14.68
CA ALA A 319 -30.03 -22.40 16.04
C ALA A 319 -31.26 -23.32 16.22
N SER A 320 -31.98 -23.55 15.13
CA SER A 320 -33.28 -24.23 15.10
C SER A 320 -33.30 -25.44 14.18
N SER A 321 -32.14 -25.94 13.76
CA SER A 321 -32.05 -27.06 12.82
C SER A 321 -31.05 -28.14 13.26
N GLU A 322 -31.36 -29.38 12.91
CA GLU A 322 -30.52 -30.57 13.07
C GLU A 322 -30.05 -31.04 11.70
N PHE A 323 -28.75 -31.28 11.56
CA PHE A 323 -28.09 -31.58 10.30
C PHE A 323 -27.46 -32.97 10.34
N ALA A 324 -27.78 -33.81 9.36
CA ALA A 324 -27.10 -35.07 9.10
C ALA A 324 -26.05 -34.86 8.01
N PHE A 325 -24.77 -34.97 8.36
CA PHE A 325 -23.66 -34.83 7.42
C PHE A 325 -23.18 -36.21 6.96
N ALA A 326 -22.98 -36.39 5.66
CA ALA A 326 -22.37 -37.58 5.12
C ALA A 326 -20.84 -37.45 5.13
N LEU A 327 -20.17 -38.37 5.83
CA LEU A 327 -18.71 -38.44 5.86
C LEU A 327 -18.17 -39.16 4.60
N PRO A 328 -16.91 -38.91 4.21
CA PRO A 328 -16.26 -39.61 3.09
C PRO A 328 -16.20 -41.14 3.26
N GLY A 329 -16.30 -41.65 4.50
CA GLY A 329 -16.34 -43.07 4.82
C GLY A 329 -17.72 -43.73 4.71
N GLY A 330 -18.76 -42.99 4.29
CA GLY A 330 -20.12 -43.53 4.09
C GLY A 330 -21.00 -43.55 5.33
N SER A 331 -20.51 -43.13 6.51
CA SER A 331 -21.35 -42.93 7.70
C SER A 331 -22.00 -41.54 7.71
N GLU A 332 -23.23 -41.47 8.22
CA GLU A 332 -23.96 -40.23 8.46
C GLU A 332 -23.88 -39.85 9.94
N VAL A 333 -23.54 -38.59 10.22
CA VAL A 333 -23.45 -38.06 11.59
C VAL A 333 -24.47 -36.95 11.77
N ILE A 334 -25.33 -37.10 12.77
CA ILE A 334 -26.35 -36.12 13.12
C ILE A 334 -25.79 -35.15 14.16
N ILE A 335 -25.84 -33.85 13.86
CA ILE A 335 -25.34 -32.76 14.71
C ILE A 335 -26.46 -31.75 14.95
N GLU A 336 -26.64 -31.36 16.20
CA GLU A 336 -27.46 -30.20 16.56
C GLU A 336 -26.81 -28.90 16.10
N GLY A 337 -27.52 -28.08 15.32
CA GLY A 337 -26.95 -26.84 14.80
C GLY A 337 -26.58 -25.81 15.88
N LYS A 338 -27.08 -25.93 17.12
CA LYS A 338 -26.62 -25.12 18.26
C LYS A 338 -25.11 -25.24 18.50
N LEU A 339 -24.54 -26.43 18.34
CA LEU A 339 -23.11 -26.67 18.46
C LEU A 339 -22.33 -25.96 17.34
N LEU A 340 -22.96 -25.72 16.20
CA LEU A 340 -22.31 -25.07 15.05
C LEU A 340 -22.41 -23.53 15.07
N GLN A 341 -22.92 -22.90 16.13
CA GLN A 341 -23.07 -21.43 16.24
C GLN A 341 -21.76 -20.67 16.51
N VAL A 342 -20.70 -21.06 15.83
CA VAL A 342 -19.38 -20.45 15.89
C VAL A 342 -18.92 -20.19 14.46
N ARG A 343 -18.10 -19.16 14.25
CA ARG A 343 -17.53 -18.91 12.94
C ARG A 343 -16.57 -20.05 12.54
N PRO A 344 -16.51 -20.46 11.26
CA PRO A 344 -15.65 -21.56 10.82
C PRO A 344 -14.20 -21.40 11.28
N GLU A 345 -13.65 -20.19 11.15
CA GLU A 345 -12.26 -19.88 11.52
C GLU A 345 -11.98 -20.03 13.02
N ASP A 346 -12.97 -19.77 13.87
CA ASP A 346 -12.85 -19.87 15.33
C ASP A 346 -13.07 -21.30 15.80
N ARG A 347 -13.88 -22.07 15.07
CA ARG A 347 -14.20 -23.48 15.34
C ARG A 347 -13.00 -24.38 15.11
N VAL A 348 -12.29 -24.19 14.00
CA VAL A 348 -11.04 -24.91 13.67
C VAL A 348 -9.93 -24.59 14.68
N LYS A 349 -9.86 -23.34 15.17
CA LYS A 349 -8.86 -22.91 16.16
C LYS A 349 -9.08 -23.47 17.56
N ARG A 350 -10.32 -23.74 17.97
CA ARG A 350 -10.65 -24.23 19.33
C ARG A 350 -10.15 -25.65 19.62
N GLY A 351 -9.95 -26.47 18.59
CA GLY A 351 -9.55 -27.88 18.71
C GLY A 351 -10.60 -28.78 19.39
N ILE A 352 -10.47 -30.10 19.25
CA ILE A 352 -11.47 -31.10 19.70
C ILE A 352 -11.68 -31.08 21.23
N GLY A 353 -10.64 -30.73 22.02
CA GLY A 353 -10.67 -30.82 23.49
C GLY A 353 -11.61 -29.84 24.22
N ASN A 354 -12.20 -28.87 23.52
CA ASN A 354 -13.14 -27.89 24.10
C ASN A 354 -14.60 -28.14 23.69
N TRP A 355 -14.89 -29.24 23.01
CA TRP A 355 -16.22 -29.61 22.49
C TRP A 355 -16.78 -30.89 23.13
N GLN A 356 -16.15 -31.40 24.19
CA GLN A 356 -16.64 -32.54 24.99
C GLN A 356 -17.81 -32.15 25.91
#